data_AF-A0A9X4F072-F1
#
_entry.id   AF-A0A9X4F072-F1
#
_cell.length_a   1.000
_cell.length_b   1.000
_cell.length_c   1.000
_cell.angle_alpha   90.00
_cell.angle_beta   90.00
_cell.angle_gamma   90.00
#
_symmetry.space_group_name_H-M   'P 1'
#
loop_
_entity.id
_entity.type
_entity.pdbx_description
1 polymer ?
#
loop_
_entity_poly.entity_id
_entity_poly.type
_entity_poly.pdbx_seq_one_letter_code
_entity_poly.pdbx_strand_id
1 'polypeptide(L)'
;MCRKDLLNDISSTFQELGFSESTSSQPMTYQRNVKYPSIFPDKSDYAHFVVHTPMRTIQVVAKFQESSGTAIEKLGYTVMDAARSSYDDYLVVCGGSELLKHDRAIEFLNSYRSSAPKLTAVTVEELASFLGPDLGRHAA
;
A
#
# COMPACT_ATOMS: atom_id res chain seq x y z
N MET A 1 5.40 -4.87 -17.38
CA MET A 1 4.62 -5.04 -16.14
C MET A 1 3.29 -4.33 -16.32
N CYS A 2 2.21 -4.85 -15.77
CA CYS A 2 0.92 -4.17 -15.68
C CYS A 2 0.47 -4.09 -14.21
N ARG A 3 -0.63 -3.38 -13.93
CA ARG A 3 -1.17 -3.28 -12.56
C ARG A 3 -1.49 -4.65 -11.95
N LYS A 4 -1.95 -5.62 -12.76
CA LYS A 4 -2.23 -6.97 -12.28
C LYS A 4 -0.96 -7.67 -11.83
N ASP A 5 0.13 -7.50 -12.56
CA ASP A 5 1.44 -8.06 -12.18
C ASP A 5 1.90 -7.46 -10.85
N LEU A 6 1.81 -6.13 -10.69
CA LEU A 6 2.14 -5.47 -9.43
C LEU A 6 1.32 -6.01 -8.24
N LEU A 7 0.01 -6.22 -8.42
CA LEU A 7 -0.84 -6.79 -7.36
C LEU A 7 -0.45 -8.24 -7.04
N ASN A 8 -0.09 -9.02 -8.05
CA ASN A 8 0.39 -10.39 -7.85
C ASN A 8 1.72 -10.37 -7.09
N ASP A 9 2.67 -9.54 -7.50
CA ASP A 9 3.99 -9.41 -6.86
C ASP A 9 3.86 -9.02 -5.39
N ILE A 10 3.02 -8.02 -5.07
CA ILE A 10 2.69 -7.64 -3.68
C ILE A 10 2.18 -8.85 -2.90
N SER A 11 1.25 -9.61 -3.48
CA SER A 11 0.66 -10.75 -2.80
C SER A 11 1.62 -11.93 -2.64
N SER A 12 2.53 -12.13 -3.61
CA SER A 12 3.60 -13.10 -3.54
C SER A 12 4.57 -12.74 -2.41
N THR A 13 4.96 -11.46 -2.30
CA THR A 13 5.79 -10.99 -1.17
C THR A 13 5.11 -11.25 0.18
N PHE A 14 3.80 -11.03 0.31
CA PHE A 14 3.10 -11.38 1.54
C PHE A 14 3.19 -12.88 1.85
N GLN A 15 2.99 -13.74 0.86
CA GLN A 15 3.05 -15.19 1.02
C GLN A 15 4.46 -15.67 1.36
N GLU A 16 5.49 -15.10 0.73
CA GLU A 16 6.91 -15.39 1.01
C GLU A 16 7.30 -15.00 2.44
N LEU A 17 6.70 -13.92 2.98
CA LEU A 17 6.86 -13.52 4.38
C LEU A 17 5.98 -14.31 5.37
N GLY A 18 5.24 -15.31 4.89
CA GLY A 18 4.44 -16.21 5.73
C GLY A 18 3.01 -15.70 6.03
N PHE A 19 2.55 -14.62 5.40
CA PHE A 19 1.16 -14.20 5.53
C PHE A 19 0.23 -15.10 4.71
N SER A 20 -0.95 -15.38 5.26
CA SER A 20 -1.99 -16.14 4.58
C SER A 20 -3.17 -15.25 4.16
N GLU A 21 -3.74 -15.49 2.98
CA GLU A 21 -4.97 -14.79 2.59
C GLU A 21 -6.13 -15.31 3.46
N SER A 22 -6.80 -14.43 4.18
CA SER A 22 -7.90 -14.79 5.09
C SER A 22 -8.81 -13.59 5.30
N THR A 23 -10.11 -13.83 5.45
CA THR A 23 -11.06 -12.79 5.87
C THR A 23 -11.02 -12.49 7.37
N SER A 24 -10.19 -13.22 8.14
CA SER A 24 -9.98 -12.95 9.55
C SER A 24 -9.03 -11.77 9.75
N SER A 25 -9.24 -11.02 10.83
CA SER A 25 -8.33 -9.94 11.26
C SER A 25 -7.24 -10.44 12.23
N GLN A 26 -6.84 -11.70 12.10
CA GLN A 26 -5.79 -12.28 12.94
C GLN A 26 -4.40 -11.87 12.44
N PRO A 27 -3.37 -11.80 13.30
CA PRO A 27 -2.01 -11.59 12.86
C PRO A 27 -1.56 -12.62 11.82
N MET A 28 -0.62 -12.21 10.95
CA MET A 28 -0.09 -13.02 9.85
C MET A 28 -1.14 -13.38 8.79
N THR A 29 -2.14 -12.50 8.59
CA THR A 29 -3.10 -12.61 7.49
C THR A 29 -3.15 -11.36 6.62
N TYR A 30 -3.67 -11.50 5.41
CA TYR A 30 -4.07 -10.37 4.59
C TYR A 30 -5.41 -10.60 3.90
N GLN A 31 -6.09 -9.50 3.60
CA GLN A 31 -7.34 -9.45 2.83
C GLN A 31 -7.11 -8.70 1.52
N ARG A 32 -7.88 -9.03 0.49
CA ARG A 32 -7.90 -8.31 -0.79
C ARG A 32 -9.18 -7.53 -0.96
N ASN A 33 -9.11 -6.40 -1.67
CA ASN A 33 -10.28 -5.59 -2.06
C ASN A 33 -11.19 -5.22 -0.88
N VAL A 34 -10.59 -4.68 0.19
CA VAL A 34 -11.32 -4.35 1.42
C VAL A 34 -12.02 -3.00 1.24
N LYS A 35 -13.34 -2.99 1.41
CA LYS A 35 -14.19 -1.82 1.26
C LYS A 35 -14.06 -0.89 2.47
N TYR A 36 -13.97 0.42 2.24
CA TYR A 36 -13.99 1.45 3.28
C TYR A 36 -14.72 2.72 2.82
N PRO A 37 -15.17 3.60 3.74
CA PRO A 37 -15.82 4.86 3.37
C PRO A 37 -14.89 5.76 2.56
N SER A 38 -15.37 6.28 1.43
CA SER A 38 -14.62 7.21 0.59
C SER A 38 -14.47 8.59 1.24
N ILE A 39 -13.54 9.40 0.73
CA ILE A 39 -13.49 10.84 1.00
C ILE A 39 -14.71 11.59 0.44
N PHE A 40 -15.40 11.01 -0.55
CA PHE A 40 -16.62 11.56 -1.11
C PHE A 40 -17.85 10.97 -0.40
N PRO A 41 -18.84 11.80 -0.03
CA PRO A 41 -20.07 11.33 0.59
C PRO A 41 -20.76 10.24 -0.25
N ASP A 42 -21.34 9.25 0.44
CA ASP A 42 -22.11 8.16 -0.15
C ASP A 42 -21.34 7.26 -1.14
N LYS A 43 -20.01 7.35 -1.16
CA LYS A 43 -19.14 6.47 -1.92
C LYS A 43 -18.32 5.58 -1.01
N SER A 44 -17.86 4.47 -1.57
CA SER A 44 -16.91 3.59 -0.91
C SER A 44 -15.72 3.39 -1.83
N ASP A 45 -14.55 3.39 -1.22
CA ASP A 45 -13.29 3.04 -1.86
C ASP A 45 -12.87 1.63 -1.43
N TYR A 46 -11.82 1.12 -2.08
CA TYR A 46 -11.33 -0.23 -1.88
C TYR A 46 -9.82 -0.22 -1.72
N ALA A 47 -9.35 -0.71 -0.58
CA ALA A 47 -7.95 -0.98 -0.36
C ALA A 47 -7.59 -2.22 -1.17
N HIS A 48 -6.45 -2.20 -1.86
CA HIS A 48 -5.99 -3.39 -2.59
C HIS A 48 -5.75 -4.52 -1.62
N PHE A 49 -5.11 -4.20 -0.48
CA PHE A 49 -4.95 -5.13 0.61
C PHE A 49 -5.12 -4.47 1.98
N VAL A 50 -5.48 -5.28 2.97
CA VAL A 50 -5.29 -4.97 4.39
C VAL A 50 -4.45 -6.10 4.96
N VAL A 51 -3.32 -5.76 5.56
CA VAL A 51 -2.34 -6.71 6.10
C VAL A 51 -2.35 -6.59 7.61
N HIS A 52 -2.55 -7.71 8.30
CA HIS A 52 -2.54 -7.80 9.75
C HIS A 52 -1.18 -8.34 10.20
N THR A 53 -0.27 -7.45 10.56
CA THR A 53 1.02 -7.85 11.12
C THR A 53 0.87 -8.15 12.61
N PRO A 54 1.87 -8.79 13.25
CA PRO A 54 1.89 -8.94 14.70
C PRO A 54 1.87 -7.61 15.47
N MET A 55 2.30 -6.51 14.85
CA MET A 55 2.46 -5.21 15.51
C MET A 55 1.36 -4.20 15.17
N ARG A 56 0.80 -4.26 13.96
CA ARG A 56 -0.13 -3.25 13.43
C ARG A 56 -0.94 -3.78 12.25
N THR A 57 -2.00 -3.08 11.92
CA THR A 57 -2.78 -3.31 10.69
C THR A 57 -2.47 -2.23 9.66
N ILE A 58 -2.11 -2.67 8.46
CA ILE A 58 -1.63 -1.79 7.39
C ILE A 58 -2.62 -1.84 6.22
N GLN A 59 -3.12 -0.68 5.82
CA GLN A 59 -3.83 -0.53 4.56
C GLN A 59 -2.82 -0.42 3.42
N VAL A 60 -2.92 -1.28 2.40
CA VAL A 60 -2.00 -1.28 1.26
C VAL A 60 -2.74 -0.89 -0.02
N VAL A 61 -2.20 0.10 -0.73
CA VAL A 61 -2.74 0.59 -2.00
C VAL A 61 -1.66 0.55 -3.07
N ALA A 62 -1.94 -0.12 -4.19
CA ALA A 62 -1.05 -0.17 -5.33
C ALA A 62 -1.32 0.99 -6.30
N LYS A 63 -0.25 1.69 -6.69
CA LYS A 63 -0.27 2.71 -7.75
C LYS A 63 0.64 2.27 -8.88
N PHE A 64 0.12 2.27 -10.10
CA PHE A 64 0.82 1.79 -11.29
C PHE A 64 0.64 2.76 -12.46
N GLN A 65 1.73 3.10 -13.16
CA GLN A 65 1.64 3.81 -14.43
C GLN A 65 2.82 3.52 -15.36
N GLU A 66 2.51 3.11 -16.59
CA GLU A 66 3.49 2.77 -17.64
C GLU A 66 3.57 3.83 -18.76
N SER A 67 2.48 4.57 -18.99
CA SER A 67 2.40 5.61 -20.02
C SER A 67 2.60 7.02 -19.44
N SER A 68 3.17 7.94 -20.22
CA SER A 68 3.31 9.34 -19.84
C SER A 68 1.96 10.03 -19.54
N GLY A 69 1.95 11.00 -18.61
CA GLY A 69 0.74 11.76 -18.24
C GLY A 69 0.72 12.28 -16.79
N THR A 70 -0.43 12.78 -16.33
CA THR A 70 -0.64 13.47 -15.03
C THR A 70 -0.69 12.54 -13.82
N ALA A 71 0.32 11.67 -13.67
CA ALA A 71 0.43 10.71 -12.58
C ALA A 71 0.39 11.39 -11.20
N ILE A 72 1.21 12.44 -11.06
CA ILE A 72 1.51 13.09 -9.78
C ILE A 72 0.29 13.82 -9.21
N GLU A 73 -0.51 14.49 -10.05
CA GLU A 73 -1.73 15.18 -9.59
C GLU A 73 -2.73 14.20 -8.95
N LYS A 74 -2.83 12.97 -9.50
CA LYS A 74 -3.70 11.92 -8.97
C LYS A 74 -3.17 11.32 -7.67
N LEU A 75 -1.88 11.47 -7.37
CA LEU A 75 -1.30 11.06 -6.08
C LEU A 75 -1.79 11.95 -4.94
N GLY A 76 -2.19 13.20 -5.20
CA GLY A 76 -2.77 14.10 -4.19
C GLY A 76 -3.99 13.52 -3.48
N TYR A 77 -4.88 12.83 -4.21
CA TYR A 77 -6.00 12.11 -3.59
C TYR A 77 -5.55 10.97 -2.67
N THR A 78 -4.41 10.35 -2.97
CA THR A 78 -3.84 9.27 -2.15
C THR A 78 -3.35 9.82 -0.82
N VAL A 79 -2.79 11.03 -0.80
CA VAL A 79 -2.41 11.73 0.44
C VAL A 79 -3.64 12.03 1.29
N MET A 80 -4.70 12.58 0.68
CA MET A 80 -5.94 12.90 1.40
C MET A 80 -6.60 11.65 1.99
N ASP A 81 -6.55 10.54 1.25
CA ASP A 81 -7.10 9.26 1.69
C ASP A 81 -6.27 8.65 2.83
N ALA A 82 -4.94 8.67 2.71
CA ALA A 82 -4.02 8.22 3.76
C ALA A 82 -4.20 9.00 5.08
N ALA A 83 -4.41 10.32 5.00
CA ALA A 83 -4.66 11.16 6.17
C ALA A 83 -5.96 10.78 6.92
N ARG A 84 -6.89 10.10 6.26
CA ARG A 84 -8.20 9.68 6.81
C ARG A 84 -8.26 8.18 7.14
N SER A 85 -7.21 7.43 6.85
CA SER A 85 -7.19 5.99 7.08
C SER A 85 -7.38 5.66 8.56
N SER A 86 -8.32 4.76 8.83
CA SER A 86 -8.60 4.23 10.18
C SER A 86 -7.61 3.16 10.63
N TYR A 87 -6.77 2.66 9.73
CA TYR A 87 -5.74 1.67 10.03
C TYR A 87 -4.51 2.33 10.66
N ASP A 88 -3.60 1.53 11.20
CA ASP A 88 -2.42 2.04 11.91
C ASP A 88 -1.44 2.70 10.94
N ASP A 89 -1.27 2.10 9.75
CA ASP A 89 -0.43 2.60 8.67
C ASP A 89 -1.14 2.53 7.31
N TYR A 90 -0.67 3.39 6.39
CA TYR A 90 -1.13 3.45 5.01
C TYR A 90 0.07 3.34 4.08
N LEU A 91 0.22 2.18 3.46
CA LEU A 91 1.32 1.85 2.56
C LEU A 91 0.88 1.99 1.11
N VAL A 92 1.62 2.79 0.34
CA VAL A 92 1.49 2.88 -1.11
C VAL A 92 2.63 2.11 -1.75
N VAL A 93 2.29 1.07 -2.52
CA VAL A 93 3.28 0.35 -3.34
C VAL A 93 3.21 0.89 -4.76
N CYS A 94 4.30 1.51 -5.19
CA CYS A 94 4.43 2.12 -6.52
C CYS A 94 5.08 1.15 -7.51
N GLY A 95 4.53 1.10 -8.73
CA GLY A 95 5.11 0.34 -9.84
C GLY A 95 4.88 1.00 -11.20
N GLY A 96 5.52 0.47 -12.23
CA GLY A 96 5.46 0.99 -13.59
C GLY A 96 6.53 2.04 -13.86
N SER A 97 7.07 1.99 -15.09
CA SER A 97 8.29 2.74 -15.46
C SER A 97 8.12 4.26 -15.40
N GLU A 98 6.95 4.77 -15.73
CA GLU A 98 6.68 6.21 -15.69
C GLU A 98 6.44 6.71 -14.27
N LEU A 99 5.73 5.93 -13.43
CA LEU A 99 5.47 6.33 -12.04
C LEU A 99 6.75 6.38 -11.21
N LEU A 100 7.63 5.40 -11.42
CA LEU A 100 8.92 5.27 -10.73
C LEU A 100 10.04 6.08 -11.38
N LYS A 101 9.74 6.85 -12.43
CA LYS A 101 10.74 7.63 -13.14
C LYS A 101 11.36 8.69 -12.22
N HIS A 102 12.66 8.54 -11.96
CA HIS A 102 13.43 9.38 -11.03
C HIS A 102 12.84 9.41 -9.62
N ASP A 103 12.19 8.32 -9.17
CA ASP A 103 11.60 8.18 -7.83
C ASP A 103 10.56 9.25 -7.44
N ARG A 104 10.09 10.04 -8.42
CA ARG A 104 9.25 11.22 -8.18
C ARG A 104 7.96 10.91 -7.43
N ALA A 105 7.32 9.77 -7.72
CA ALA A 105 6.09 9.40 -7.04
C ALA A 105 6.32 9.04 -5.56
N ILE A 106 7.43 8.35 -5.27
CA ILE A 106 7.81 7.94 -3.91
C ILE A 106 8.18 9.19 -3.11
N GLU A 107 9.07 10.03 -3.65
CA GLU A 107 9.47 11.29 -3.03
C GLU A 107 8.27 12.22 -2.80
N PHE A 108 7.40 12.36 -3.80
CA PHE A 108 6.19 13.16 -3.69
C PHE A 108 5.34 12.66 -2.53
N LEU A 109 4.95 11.39 -2.50
CA LEU A 109 4.07 10.85 -1.46
C LEU A 109 4.71 10.95 -0.06
N ASN A 110 5.99 10.59 0.06
CA ASN A 110 6.69 10.62 1.35
C ASN A 110 6.93 12.06 1.85
N SER A 111 6.98 13.07 0.97
CA SER A 111 7.06 14.48 1.38
C SER A 111 5.81 14.97 2.12
N TYR A 112 4.67 14.29 1.98
CA TYR A 112 3.42 14.63 2.67
C TYR A 112 3.23 13.97 4.04
N ARG A 113 4.24 13.25 4.57
CA ARG A 113 4.17 12.63 5.90
C ARG A 113 3.83 13.59 7.03
N SER A 114 4.17 14.88 6.91
CA SER A 114 3.74 15.90 7.89
C SER A 114 2.22 16.06 7.95
N SER A 115 1.52 15.94 6.81
CA SER A 115 0.06 16.05 6.69
C SER A 115 -0.67 14.70 6.74
N ALA A 116 0.03 13.60 6.43
CA ALA A 116 -0.47 12.24 6.49
C ALA A 116 0.58 11.34 7.19
N PRO A 117 0.68 11.37 8.53
CA PRO A 117 1.77 10.71 9.27
C PRO A 117 1.88 9.20 9.08
N LYS A 118 0.76 8.56 8.75
CA LYS A 118 0.65 7.11 8.49
C LYS A 118 1.08 6.72 7.06
N LEU A 119 1.31 7.70 6.19
CA LEU A 119 1.62 7.46 4.78
C LEU A 119 3.08 7.03 4.61
N THR A 120 3.28 5.92 3.93
CA THR A 120 4.58 5.50 3.42
C THR A 120 4.43 5.04 1.98
N ALA A 121 5.29 5.52 1.09
CA ALA A 121 5.40 5.03 -0.27
C ALA A 121 6.72 4.27 -0.47
N VAL A 122 6.64 3.13 -1.14
CA VAL A 122 7.76 2.22 -1.43
C VAL A 122 7.60 1.60 -2.82
N THR A 123 8.67 1.02 -3.36
CA THR A 123 8.56 0.09 -4.49
C THR A 123 8.12 -1.30 -4.02
N VAL A 124 7.81 -2.21 -4.96
CA VAL A 124 7.49 -3.59 -4.61
C VAL A 124 8.71 -4.34 -4.06
N GLU A 125 9.91 -4.01 -4.52
CA GLU A 125 11.18 -4.59 -4.03
C GLU A 125 11.47 -4.19 -2.58
N GLU A 126 11.02 -3.01 -2.16
CA GLU A 126 11.18 -2.49 -0.79
C GLU A 126 10.12 -3.01 0.18
N LEU A 127 9.03 -3.62 -0.33
CA LEU A 127 7.90 -4.07 0.48
C LEU A 127 8.30 -5.05 1.58
N ALA A 128 9.17 -6.01 1.25
CA ALA A 128 9.64 -6.98 2.23
C ALA A 128 10.44 -6.32 3.36
N SER A 129 11.28 -5.34 3.01
CA SER A 129 12.06 -4.57 3.99
C SER A 129 11.17 -3.70 4.87
N PHE A 130 10.08 -3.16 4.33
CA PHE A 130 9.10 -2.39 5.09
C PHE A 130 8.35 -3.26 6.12
N LEU A 131 7.97 -4.48 5.75
CA LEU A 131 7.21 -5.38 6.62
C LEU A 131 8.08 -6.18 7.60
N GLY A 132 9.34 -6.44 7.26
CA GLY A 132 10.27 -7.26 8.06
C GLY A 132 10.31 -6.90 9.56
N PRO A 133 10.41 -5.62 9.95
CA PRO A 133 10.40 -5.22 11.36
C PRO A 133 9.17 -5.66 12.15
N ASP A 134 8.01 -5.77 11.48
CA ASP A 134 6.75 -6.14 12.12
C ASP A 134 6.65 -7.65 12.41
N LEU A 135 7.45 -8.48 11.75
CA LEU A 135 7.34 -9.93 11.84
C LEU A 135 7.94 -10.48 13.14
N GLY A 136 8.91 -9.77 13.74
CA GLY A 136 9.59 -10.22 14.96
C GLY A 136 10.16 -11.65 14.80
N ARG A 137 9.74 -12.59 15.66
CA ARG A 137 10.11 -14.02 15.57
C ARG A 137 9.31 -14.83 14.53
N HIS A 138 8.33 -14.22 13.86
CA HIS A 138 7.48 -14.86 12.84
C HIS A 138 8.02 -14.67 11.42
N ALA A 139 9.22 -14.09 11.25
CA ALA A 139 9.93 -14.14 10.00
C ALA A 139 10.26 -15.61 9.67
N ALA A 140 9.82 -16.06 8.50
CA ALA A 140 10.05 -17.42 7.99
C ALA A 140 11.53 -17.70 7.71
#